data_AF-A0A3N5MH39-F1
#
_entry.id   AF-A0A3N5MH39-F1
#
_cell.length_a   1.000
_cell.length_b   1.000
_cell.length_c   1.000
_cell.angle_alpha   90.00
_cell.angle_beta   90.00
_cell.angle_gamma   90.00
#
_symmetry.space_group_name_H-M   'P 1'
#
loop_
_entity.id
_entity.type
_entity.pdbx_description
1 polymer ?
#
loop_
_entity_poly.entity_id
_entity_poly.type
_entity_poly.pdbx_seq_one_letter_code
_entity_poly.pdbx_strand_id
1 'polypeptide(L)' 'MARQRLVVIGNGMAGLRLLEEIVERAPQAFDITVAGSEPVAAYNRVLLSSLLAGETAACDV' A
#
# COMPACT_ATOMS: atom_id res chain seq x y z
N MET A 1 25.66 -8.88 -2.82
CA MET A 1 25.04 -8.62 -4.14
C MET A 1 24.39 -7.25 -4.09
N ALA A 2 24.37 -6.50 -5.20
CA ALA A 2 23.62 -5.25 -5.27
C ALA A 2 22.12 -5.53 -5.33
N ARG A 3 21.32 -4.77 -4.59
CA ARG A 3 19.85 -4.88 -4.61
C ARG A 3 19.32 -4.41 -5.95
N GLN A 4 18.26 -5.07 -6.43
CA GLN A 4 17.57 -4.63 -7.64
C GLN A 4 16.66 -3.44 -7.31
N ARG A 5 16.53 -2.47 -8.21
CA ARG A 5 15.61 -1.35 -8.01
C ARG A 5 14.20 -1.75 -8.43
N LEU A 6 13.22 -1.56 -7.55
CA LEU A 6 11.80 -1.82 -7.82
C LEU A 6 11.02 -0.52 -7.66
N VAL A 7 10.31 -0.11 -8.71
CA VAL A 7 9.41 1.05 -8.67
C VAL A 7 7.97 0.57 -8.79
N VAL A 8 7.14 0.93 -7.81
CA VAL A 8 5.70 0.63 -7.79
C VAL A 8 4.93 1.92 -8.03
N ILE A 9 4.06 1.92 -9.03
CA ILE A 9 3.19 3.07 -9.35
C ILE A 9 1.81 2.81 -8.75
N GLY A 10 1.41 3.66 -7.80
CA GLY A 10 0.18 3.55 -7.02
C GLY A 10 0.43 3.08 -5.59
N ASN A 11 0.06 3.90 -4.61
CA ASN A 11 0.11 3.59 -3.17
C ASN A 11 -1.25 3.10 -2.64
N GLY A 12 -1.87 2.17 -3.36
CA GLY A 12 -3.14 1.56 -2.96
C GLY A 12 -2.95 0.24 -2.21
N MET A 13 -4.05 -0.33 -1.71
CA MET A 13 -4.04 -1.61 -0.97
C MET A 13 -3.38 -2.74 -1.76
N ALA A 14 -3.59 -2.82 -3.07
CA ALA A 14 -2.95 -3.85 -3.91
C ALA A 14 -1.41 -3.71 -3.93
N GLY A 15 -0.91 -2.47 -4.05
CA GLY A 15 0.52 -2.19 -4.02
C GLY A 15 1.11 -2.52 -2.65
N LEU A 16 0.42 -2.13 -1.57
CA LEU A 16 0.84 -2.45 -0.21
C LEU A 16 0.93 -3.97 0.02
N ARG A 17 -0.11 -4.74 -0.35
CA ARG A 17 -0.10 -6.20 -0.23
C ARG A 17 1.02 -6.87 -1.02
N LEU A 18 1.30 -6.39 -2.23
CA LEU A 18 2.43 -6.87 -3.01
C LEU A 18 3.77 -6.63 -2.27
N LEU A 19 3.94 -5.45 -1.68
CA LEU A 19 5.16 -5.10 -0.96
C LEU A 19 5.34 -5.92 0.32
N GLU A 20 4.26 -6.19 1.05
CA GLU A 20 4.27 -7.10 2.21
C GLU A 20 4.82 -8.48 1.81
N GLU A 21 4.28 -9.08 0.75
CA GLU A 21 4.72 -10.39 0.26
C GLU A 21 6.17 -10.38 -0.21
N ILE A 22 6.63 -9.31 -0.88
CA ILE A 22 8.01 -9.18 -1.33
C ILE A 22 8.96 -9.11 -0.13
N VAL A 23 8.64 -8.30 0.88
CA VAL A 23 9.47 -8.12 2.07
C VAL A 23 9.51 -9.40 2.89
N GLU A 24 8.39 -10.11 3.02
CA GLU A 24 8.32 -11.39 3.74
C GLU A 24 9.15 -12.48 3.04
N ARG A 25 9.06 -12.59 1.71
CA ARG A 25 9.73 -13.66 0.95
C ARG A 25 11.19 -13.34 0.63
N ALA A 26 11.53 -12.06 0.48
CA ALA A 26 12.83 -11.60 -0.02
C ALA A 26 13.23 -10.23 0.56
N PRO A 27 13.46 -10.12 1.88
CA PRO A 27 13.60 -8.86 2.63
C PRO A 27 14.78 -7.97 2.21
N GLN A 28 15.70 -8.48 1.39
CA GLN A 28 16.88 -7.75 0.93
C GLN A 28 17.10 -7.83 -0.58
N ALA A 29 16.10 -8.27 -1.35
CA ALA A 29 16.24 -8.38 -2.80
C ALA A 29 16.15 -7.02 -3.51
N PHE A 30 15.37 -6.09 -2.96
CA PHE A 30 15.00 -4.85 -3.65
C PHE A 30 15.26 -3.58 -2.84
N ASP A 31 15.67 -2.53 -3.55
CA ASP A 31 15.53 -1.14 -3.12
C ASP A 31 14.23 -0.59 -3.73
N ILE A 32 13.24 -0.34 -2.87
CA ILE A 32 11.85 -0.11 -3.28
C ILE A 32 11.53 1.37 -3.26
N THR A 33 10.89 1.87 -4.33
CA THR A 33 10.31 3.22 -4.40
C THR A 33 8.84 3.09 -4.79
N VAL A 34 7.95 3.74 -4.03
CA VAL A 34 6.52 3.81 -4.34
C VAL A 34 6.17 5.23 -4.74
N ALA A 35 5.58 5.38 -5.92
CA ALA A 35 5.08 6.67 -6.41
C ALA A 35 3.55 6.66 -6.37
N GLY A 36 2.97 7.57 -5.57
CA GLY A 36 1.52 7.79 -5.49
C GLY A 36 1.18 9.26 -5.65
N SER A 37 0.00 9.56 -6.17
CA SER A 37 -0.51 10.93 -6.26
C SER A 37 -1.16 11.42 -4.97
N GLU A 38 -1.56 10.49 -4.09
CA GLU A 38 -2.24 10.81 -2.85
C GLU A 38 -1.25 11.02 -1.71
N PRO A 39 -1.43 12.06 -0.87
CA PRO A 39 -0.52 12.39 0.23
C PRO A 39 -0.75 11.51 1.47
N VAL A 40 -1.63 10.51 1.38
CA VAL A 40 -2.01 9.61 2.47
C VAL A 40 -1.49 8.19 2.21
N ALA A 41 -1.35 7.42 3.30
CA ALA A 41 -1.03 6.00 3.21
C ALA A 41 -2.16 5.22 2.49
N ALA A 42 -1.86 4.00 2.02
CA ALA A 42 -2.87 3.12 1.48
C ALA A 42 -3.97 2.85 2.52
N TYR A 43 -5.23 2.93 2.09
CA TYR A 43 -6.41 2.76 2.94
C TYR A 43 -7.48 1.94 2.20
N ASN A 44 -8.42 1.38 2.94
CA ASN A 44 -9.46 0.51 2.40
C ASN A 44 -10.60 1.31 1.74
N ARG A 45 -10.41 1.63 0.46
CA ARG A 45 -11.40 2.38 -0.34
C ARG A 45 -12.78 1.72 -0.43
N VAL A 46 -12.88 0.41 -0.25
CA VAL A 46 -14.16 -0.31 -0.26
C VAL A 46 -15.04 0.15 0.90
N LEU A 47 -14.44 0.54 2.04
CA LEU A 47 -15.17 0.98 3.22
C LEU A 47 -15.55 2.46 3.19
N LEU A 48 -15.15 3.23 2.17
CA LEU A 48 -15.51 4.65 2.09
C LEU A 48 -17.02 4.88 2.07
N SER A 49 -17.78 4.03 1.39
CA SER A 49 -19.24 4.15 1.36
C SER A 49 -19.85 4.00 2.77
N SER A 50 -19.40 2.99 3.52
CA SER A 50 -19.83 2.76 4.90
C SER A 50 -19.35 3.85 5.85
N LEU A 51 -18.14 4.40 5.65
CA LEU A 51 -17.66 5.56 6.40
C LEU A 51 -18.56 6.78 6.19
N LEU A 52 -18.89 7.09 4.94
CA LEU A 52 -19.76 8.22 4.60
C LEU A 52 -21.21 8.01 5.07
N ALA A 53 -21.66 6.76 5.16
CA ALA A 53 -22.94 6.37 5.74
C ALA A 53 -22.95 6.39 7.29
N GLY A 54 -21.79 6.53 7.94
CA GLY A 54 -21.65 6.51 9.40
C GLY A 54 -21.69 5.11 10.02
N GLU A 55 -21.49 4.07 9.22
CA GLU A 55 -21.52 2.66 9.63
C GLU A 55 -20.16 2.14 10.11
N THR A 56 -19.08 2.90 9.86
CA THR A 56 -17.70 2.54 10.18
C THR A 56 -16.94 3.77 10.66
N ALA A 57 -15.94 3.58 11.53
CA ALA A 57 -15.12 4.67 12.01
C ALA A 57 -13.97 4.98 11.05
N ALA A 58 -13.49 6.23 11.04
CA ALA A 58 -12.39 6.64 10.17
C ALA A 58 -11.07 5.88 10.45
N CYS A 59 -10.90 5.29 11.65
CA CYS A 59 -9.75 4.46 11.99
C CYS A 59 -9.82 3.04 11.39
N ASP A 60 -10.98 2.62 10.91
CA ASP A 60 -11.22 1.30 10.32
C ASP A 60 -11.05 1.31 8.80
N VAL A 61 -10.83 2.49 8.20
CA VAL A 61 -10.62 2.73 6.77
C VAL A 61 -9.14 2.93 6.48
#